data_AF-A0A1Q3K3S9-F1
#
_entry.id   AF-A0A1Q3K3S9-F1
#
_cell.length_a   1.000
_cell.length_b   1.000
_cell.length_c   1.000
_cell.angle_alpha   90.00
_cell.angle_beta   90.00
_cell.angle_gamma   90.00
#
_symmetry.space_group_name_H-M   'P 1'
#
loop_
_entity.id
_entity.type
_entity.pdbx_description
1 polymer ?
#
loop_
_entity_poly.entity_id
_entity_poly.type
_entity_poly.pdbx_seq_one_letter_code
_entity_poly.pdbx_strand_id
1 'polypeptide(L)' 'MPQLVGLMVVGAGLYAAYRALGRIAQQVSEQMARAEDELSRRTAEVRVPEKDLGVLEWDETQQVYRPRRLR' A
#
# COMPACT_ATOMS: atom_id res chain seq x y z
N MET A 1 49.57 1.57 -17.91
CA MET A 1 48.21 1.97 -18.33
C MET A 1 47.05 1.03 -17.88
N PRO A 2 47.11 0.22 -16.80
CA PRO A 2 46.00 -0.68 -16.43
C PRO A 2 44.80 0.05 -15.77
N GLN A 3 45.04 1.23 -15.20
CA GLN A 3 44.04 2.02 -14.48
C GLN A 3 42.92 2.53 -15.39
N LEU A 4 43.25 2.90 -16.63
CA LEU A 4 42.30 3.39 -17.62
C LEU A 4 41.33 2.29 -18.10
N VAL A 5 41.82 1.05 -18.19
CA VAL A 5 41.00 -0.11 -18.57
C VAL A 5 39.99 -0.41 -17.46
N GLY A 6 40.43 -0.39 -16.19
CA GLY A 6 39.52 -0.54 -15.05
C GLY A 6 38.45 0.54 -15.00
N LEU A 7 38.82 1.80 -15.23
CA LEU A 7 37.87 2.92 -15.25
C LEU A 7 36.82 2.78 -16.36
N MET A 8 37.23 2.36 -17.56
CA MET A 8 36.32 2.12 -18.68
C MET A 8 35.33 0.98 -18.40
N VAL A 9 35.79 -0.12 -17.80
CA VAL A 9 34.93 -1.25 -17.45
C VAL A 9 33.90 -0.84 -16.38
N VAL A 10 34.34 -0.13 -15.35
CA VAL A 10 33.44 0.37 -14.29
C VAL A 10 32.43 1.37 -14.86
N GLY A 11 32.88 2.31 -15.69
CA GLY A 11 32.00 3.29 -16.34
C GLY A 11 30.96 2.65 -17.25
N ALA A 12 31.36 1.67 -18.06
CA ALA A 12 30.45 0.93 -18.94
C ALA A 12 29.43 0.09 -18.14
N GLY A 13 29.87 -0.54 -17.05
CA GLY A 13 28.99 -1.29 -16.15
C GLY A 13 27.95 -0.41 -15.47
N LEU A 14 28.35 0.73 -14.93
CA LEU A 14 27.43 1.71 -14.32
C LEU A 14 26.43 2.27 -15.33
N TYR A 15 26.88 2.60 -16.54
CA TYR A 15 25.99 3.12 -17.59
C TYR A 15 24.96 2.08 -18.03
N ALA A 16 25.38 0.83 -18.23
CA ALA A 16 24.49 -0.27 -18.59
C ALA A 16 23.47 -0.55 -17.48
N ALA A 17 23.91 -0.56 -16.22
CA ALA A 17 23.05 -0.76 -15.06
C ALA A 17 21.99 0.35 -14.93
N TYR A 18 22.41 1.62 -15.04
CA TYR A 18 21.48 2.76 -15.01
C TYR A 18 20.45 2.71 -16.15
N ARG A 19 20.91 2.39 -17.37
CA ARG A 19 20.02 2.28 -18.53
C ARG A 19 19.05 1.11 -18.43
N ALA A 20 19.45 0.00 -17.82
CA ALA A 20 18.57 -1.15 -17.57
C ALA A 20 17.56 -0.86 -16.46
N LEU A 21 17.99 -0.19 -15.38
CA LEU A 21 17.16 0.15 -14.25
C LEU A 21 15.98 1.06 -14.63
N GLY A 22 16.19 2.01 -15.56
CA GLY A 22 15.12 2.85 -16.09
C GLY A 22 14.01 2.05 -16.80
N ARG A 23 14.37 0.98 -17.52
CA ARG A 23 13.37 0.11 -18.17
C ARG A 23 12.59 -0.74 -17.16
N ILE A 24 13.29 -1.23 -16.13
CA ILE A 24 12.68 -2.01 -15.05
C ILE A 24 11.73 -1.13 -14.24
N ALA A 25 12.13 0.11 -13.95
CA ALA A 25 11.29 1.06 -13.21
C ALA A 25 9.96 1.35 -13.94
N GLN A 26 9.99 1.48 -15.27
CA GLN A 26 8.75 1.64 -16.05
C GLN A 26 7.83 0.41 -15.92
N GLN A 27 8.39 -0.80 -16.06
CA GLN A 27 7.61 -2.04 -15.92
C GLN A 27 7.04 -2.23 -14.50
N VAL A 28 7.82 -1.89 -13.48
CA VAL A 28 7.38 -1.97 -12.08
C VAL A 28 6.30 -0.92 -11.79
N SER A 29 6.43 0.29 -12.33
CA SER A 29 5.42 1.35 -12.15
C SER A 29 4.06 0.98 -12.75
N GLU A 30 4.05 0.36 -13.94
CA GLU A 30 2.81 -0.12 -14.56
C GLU A 30 2.19 -1.29 -13.78
N GLN A 31 3.01 -2.18 -13.24
CA GLN A 31 2.53 -3.29 -12.40
C GLN A 31 1.99 -2.80 -11.06
N MET A 32 2.65 -1.82 -10.43
CA MET A 32 2.19 -1.21 -9.18
C MET A 32 0.88 -0.45 -9.37
N ALA A 33 0.73 0.34 -10.45
CA ALA A 33 -0.51 1.04 -10.74
C ALA A 33 -1.71 0.07 -10.88
N ARG A 34 -1.52 -1.05 -11.57
CA ARG A 34 -2.57 -2.09 -11.69
C ARG A 34 -2.87 -2.78 -10.36
N ALA A 35 -1.83 -3.06 -9.56
CA ALA A 35 -2.00 -3.69 -8.26
C ALA A 35 -2.73 -2.76 -7.27
N GLU A 36 -2.45 -1.46 -7.30
CA GLU A 36 -3.11 -0.45 -6.48
C GLU A 36 -4.57 -0.27 -6.88
N ASP A 37 -4.88 -0.24 -8.17
CA ASP A 37 -6.27 -0.22 -8.68
C ASP A 37 -7.05 -1.47 -8.24
N GLU A 38 -6.43 -2.64 -8.30
CA GLU A 38 -7.07 -3.90 -7.89
C GLU A 38 -7.28 -3.95 -6.37
N LEU A 39 -6.32 -3.47 -5.58
CA LEU A 39 -6.45 -3.31 -4.13
C LEU A 39 -7.57 -2.33 -3.79
N SER A 40 -7.59 -1.16 -4.44
CA SER A 40 -8.60 -0.12 -4.21
C SER A 40 -10.01 -0.62 -4.53
N ARG A 41 -10.18 -1.39 -5.62
CA ARG A 41 -11.45 -2.06 -5.94
C ARG A 41 -11.86 -3.08 -4.88
N ARG A 42 -10.94 -3.95 -4.46
CA ARG A 42 -11.21 -4.93 -3.39
C ARG A 42 -11.53 -4.25 -2.06
N THR A 43 -10.87 -3.15 -1.71
CA THR A 43 -11.17 -2.38 -0.50
C THR A 43 -12.50 -1.62 -0.61
N ALA A 44 -12.89 -1.17 -1.80
CA ALA A 44 -14.21 -0.58 -2.05
C ALA A 44 -15.33 -1.64 -1.94
N GLU A 45 -15.11 -2.85 -2.45
CA GLU A 45 -16.04 -3.99 -2.33
C GLU A 45 -16.10 -4.53 -0.89
N VAL A 46 -14.97 -4.53 -0.19
CA VAL A 46 -14.84 -4.93 1.23
C VAL A 46 -14.99 -3.71 2.16
N ARG A 47 -15.61 -2.62 1.68
CA ARG A 47 -16.12 -1.56 2.56
C ARG A 47 -17.34 -2.10 3.30
N VAL A 48 -17.09 -3.07 4.18
CA VAL A 48 -17.99 -3.49 5.23
C VAL A 48 -18.33 -2.21 5.97
N PRO A 49 -19.61 -1.77 5.98
CA PRO A 49 -19.98 -0.62 6.78
C PRO A 49 -19.51 -0.93 8.20
N GLU A 50 -18.67 -0.04 8.74
CA GLU A 50 -18.21 -0.13 10.13
C GLU A 50 -19.47 -0.31 10.98
N LYS A 51 -19.65 -1.54 11.50
CA LYS A 51 -20.89 -1.91 12.15
C LYS A 51 -20.88 -1.23 13.50
N ASP A 52 -21.59 -0.11 13.58
CA ASP A 52 -21.84 0.56 14.84
C ASP A 52 -22.56 -0.41 15.78
N LEU A 53 -21.85 -0.87 16.81
CA LEU A 53 -22.36 -1.81 17.81
C LEU A 53 -23.28 -1.12 18.83
N GLY A 54 -23.50 0.19 18.67
CA GLY A 54 -24.25 1.03 19.59
C GLY A 54 -23.45 1.34 20.85
N VAL A 55 -23.86 2.41 21.53
CA VAL A 55 -23.29 2.80 22.82
C VAL A 55 -24.10 2.13 23.92
N LEU A 56 -23.43 1.54 24.92
CA LEU A 56 -24.09 1.04 26.13
C LEU A 56 -24.27 2.20 27.11
N GLU A 57 -25.50 2.42 27.56
CA GLU A 57 -25.84 3.41 28.58
C GLU A 57 -26.14 2.71 29.90
N TRP A 58 -25.66 3.29 31.00
CA TRP A 58 -25.92 2.79 32.34
C TRP A 58 -27.36 3.13 32.76
N ASP A 59 -28.15 2.12 33.12
CA ASP A 59 -29.51 2.29 33.66
C ASP A 59 -29.45 2.26 35.19
N GLU A 60 -29.53 3.43 35.82
CA GLU A 60 -29.47 3.59 37.29
C GLU A 60 -30.62 2.85 38.01
N THR A 61 -31.76 2.65 37.34
CA THR A 61 -32.93 2.00 37.96
C THR A 61 -32.74 0.49 38.01
N GLN A 62 -32.14 -0.07 36.97
CA GLN A 62 -31.93 -1.51 36.87
C GLN A 62 -30.51 -1.95 37.25
N GLN A 63 -29.59 -1.00 37.48
CA GLN A 63 -28.17 -1.24 37.78
C GLN A 63 -27.50 -2.15 36.72
N VAL A 64 -27.88 -1.97 35.45
CA VAL A 64 -27.34 -2.73 34.31
C VAL A 64 -27.06 -1.82 33.12
N TYR A 65 -26.10 -2.20 32.29
CA TYR A 65 -25.84 -1.54 31.01
C TYR A 65 -26.86 -1.99 29.96
N ARG A 66 -27.54 -1.03 29.32
CA ARG A 66 -28.50 -1.29 28.24
C ARG A 66 -28.02 -0.71 26.92
N PRO A 67 -28.31 -1.38 25.78
CA PRO A 67 -28.00 -0.83 24.47
C PRO A 67 -28.85 0.42 24.24
N ARG A 68 -28.19 1.53 23.91
CA ARG A 68 -28.86 2.74 23.44
C ARG A 68 -29.60 2.39 22.16
N ARG A 69 -30.93 2.57 22.14
CA ARG A 69 -31.73 2.30 20.94
C ARG A 69 -31.24 3.23 19.82
N LEU A 70 -30.53 2.69 18.83
CA LEU A 70 -30.37 3.36 17.54
C LEU A 70 -31.78 3.48 16.93
N ARG A 71 -32.18 4.71 16.60
CA ARG A 71 -33.47 5.01 15.97
C ARG A 71 -33.31 5.04 14.45
#